data_AF-A0A3D2N4V8-F1
#
_entry.id   AF-A0A3D2N4V8-F1
#
_cell.length_a   1.000
_cell.length_b   1.000
_cell.length_c   1.000
_cell.angle_alpha   90.00
_cell.angle_beta   90.00
_cell.angle_gamma   90.00
#
_symmetry.space_group_name_H-M   'P 1'
#
loop_
_entity.id
_entity.type
_entity.pdbx_description
1 polymer ?
#
loop_
_entity_poly.entity_id
_entity_poly.type
_entity_poly.pdbx_seq_one_letter_code
_entity_poly.pdbx_strand_id
1 'polypeptide(L)'
;MDKRNRKKKTVDDTVCEIHKFSGYAVLSNCFVRSTKLGCPAIGLLGRVMDLPPTWNFSKAGLIALCPDGETAIDSALKNLKECGYLEIEVKMPNENPTGRIQTVYKFYEYSAKDTSIPQYDYELETFTVDNAVLNRVKKVGNFTMISSKLLRNKEIPNKLLGFLLKVLSLPDYWHFSMSGLKAICKEGKTAVHNAVNKLIDMGYLVRTQLLSNESIHNCFEYVYSFFDVPVSKEEADELDAETRRKAITIREGGRAKAAVSSGEKQRVENPYPDNPPAESPLSENQGQYNNNNTIQKNQLLSDKSSIIPSAGISQVFNGGNVEKKNEGYNAEEVEYYTEVVKQNIDYGYLGDWLTADGRDGYAEADNIVGFIVDEICSPQPYTTLRGTNFPRSVIKSKMLQANIYMVESVLVKMAQVDGIKDFRRYFISSLYNEVLTYHFNEGCESRWAVQAVARDFGYAV
;
A
#
# COMPACT_ATOMS: atom_id res chain seq x y z
N MET A 1 82.32 1.00 9.64
CA MET A 1 81.62 1.85 8.64
C MET A 1 80.12 1.80 8.90
N ASP A 2 79.44 2.90 8.63
CA ASP A 2 78.04 3.18 8.95
C ASP A 2 77.05 2.47 8.00
N LYS A 3 75.91 1.97 8.51
CA LYS A 3 74.54 2.34 8.04
C LYS A 3 73.38 1.61 8.75
N ARG A 4 72.89 2.28 9.80
CA ARG A 4 71.47 2.63 10.05
C ARG A 4 70.36 1.57 9.85
N ASN A 5 69.84 1.11 10.99
CA ASN A 5 68.42 1.15 11.39
C ASN A 5 67.35 1.36 10.29
N ARG A 6 66.40 0.42 10.21
CA ARG A 6 64.97 0.73 9.99
C ARG A 6 64.07 -0.34 10.63
N LYS A 7 63.57 -0.08 11.84
CA LYS A 7 62.35 -0.71 12.35
C LYS A 7 61.21 -0.40 11.37
N LYS A 8 60.51 -1.41 10.85
CA LYS A 8 59.13 -1.21 10.39
C LYS A 8 58.20 -1.37 11.59
N LYS A 9 57.29 -0.41 11.74
CA LYS A 9 56.21 -0.40 12.74
C LYS A 9 55.08 -1.34 12.29
N THR A 10 54.30 -1.85 13.26
CA THR A 10 52.81 -2.02 13.31
C THR A 10 52.03 -2.15 11.98
N VAL A 11 50.97 -2.95 11.90
CA VAL A 11 49.77 -2.96 12.79
C VAL A 11 49.21 -4.39 12.97
N ASP A 12 48.49 -4.58 14.07
CA ASP A 12 47.69 -5.75 14.47
C ASP A 12 46.55 -6.15 13.52
N ASP A 13 45.83 -7.19 13.94
CA ASP A 13 44.66 -7.86 13.36
C ASP A 13 43.50 -6.95 12.87
N THR A 14 42.53 -7.62 12.22
CA THR A 14 41.22 -7.14 11.76
C THR A 14 41.16 -6.36 10.44
N VAL A 15 41.57 -7.03 9.35
CA VAL A 15 40.86 -6.87 8.08
C VAL A 15 39.73 -7.91 8.01
N CYS A 16 38.57 -7.56 8.57
CA CYS A 16 37.33 -8.20 8.14
C CYS A 16 37.00 -7.62 6.75
N GLU A 17 37.48 -8.29 5.70
CA GLU A 17 37.04 -8.02 4.33
C GLU A 17 35.56 -8.41 4.25
N ILE A 18 34.68 -7.46 4.59
CA ILE A 18 33.26 -7.57 4.31
C ILE A 18 33.13 -7.67 2.78
N HIS A 19 32.92 -8.89 2.31
CA HIS A 19 32.47 -9.15 0.94
C HIS A 19 31.20 -8.35 0.71
N LYS A 20 31.35 -7.17 0.10
CA LYS A 20 30.21 -6.36 -0.33
C LYS A 20 29.51 -7.16 -1.42
N PHE A 21 28.41 -7.81 -1.06
CA PHE A 21 27.46 -8.38 -2.01
C PHE A 21 27.09 -7.27 -3.00
N SER A 22 27.67 -7.33 -4.19
CA SER A 22 27.77 -6.20 -5.10
C SER A 22 26.41 -5.87 -5.71
N GLY A 23 25.65 -5.02 -5.03
CA GLY A 23 24.27 -4.65 -5.40
C GLY A 23 23.38 -4.26 -4.23
N TYR A 24 23.70 -4.65 -2.99
CA TYR A 24 22.82 -4.46 -1.83
C TYR A 24 23.50 -3.79 -0.62
N ALA A 25 22.70 -3.04 0.12
CA ALA A 25 23.02 -2.42 1.40
C ALA A 25 22.31 -3.15 2.56
N VAL A 26 22.94 -3.14 3.74
CA VAL A 26 22.37 -3.70 4.98
C VAL A 26 21.91 -2.56 5.88
N LEU A 27 20.62 -2.25 5.90
CA LEU A 27 20.07 -1.17 6.75
C LEU A 27 19.64 -1.71 8.11
N SER A 28 19.95 -0.99 9.20
CA SER A 28 19.42 -1.33 10.51
C SER A 28 17.92 -1.03 10.59
N ASN A 29 17.13 -1.99 11.07
CA ASN A 29 15.70 -1.75 11.28
C ASN A 29 15.47 -0.71 12.39
N CYS A 30 16.45 -0.44 13.25
CA CYS A 30 16.35 0.57 14.31
C CYS A 30 15.84 1.92 13.77
N PHE A 31 16.40 2.45 12.68
CA PHE A 31 15.87 3.70 12.12
C PHE A 31 14.77 3.48 11.08
N VAL A 32 14.86 2.43 10.25
CA VAL A 32 13.88 2.18 9.17
C VAL A 32 12.47 1.96 9.74
N ARG A 33 12.38 1.16 10.81
CA ARG A 33 11.11 0.79 11.44
C ARG A 33 10.55 1.86 12.40
N SER A 34 11.34 2.84 12.85
CA SER A 34 10.91 3.95 13.73
C SER A 34 9.59 4.62 13.30
N THR A 35 8.58 4.70 14.18
CA THR A 35 7.35 5.49 13.92
C THR A 35 7.47 6.96 14.37
N LYS A 36 8.54 7.34 15.09
CA LYS A 36 8.86 8.75 15.41
C LYS A 36 9.56 9.50 14.29
N LEU A 37 10.33 8.82 13.44
CA LEU A 37 10.92 9.40 12.24
C LEU A 37 9.88 9.52 11.12
N GLY A 38 9.88 10.65 10.43
CA GLY A 38 9.14 10.80 9.17
C GLY A 38 9.85 10.07 8.03
N CYS A 39 9.09 9.67 7.01
CA CYS A 39 9.65 9.01 5.83
C CYS A 39 10.79 9.82 5.16
N PRO A 40 10.75 11.17 5.05
CA PRO A 40 11.89 11.94 4.52
C PRO A 40 13.20 11.75 5.31
N ALA A 41 13.11 11.64 6.64
CA ALA A 41 14.27 11.42 7.50
C ALA A 41 14.85 10.01 7.34
N ILE A 42 13.97 9.00 7.24
CA ILE A 42 14.37 7.60 7.00
C ILE A 42 14.99 7.42 5.61
N GLY A 43 14.41 8.03 4.57
CA GLY A 43 14.98 8.03 3.23
C GLY A 43 16.39 8.63 3.21
N LEU A 44 16.55 9.83 3.77
CA LEU A 44 17.86 10.50 3.85
C LEU A 44 18.88 9.68 4.64
N LEU A 45 18.50 9.12 5.80
CA LEU A 45 19.41 8.31 6.61
C LEU A 45 19.78 6.99 5.92
N GLY A 46 18.84 6.34 5.24
CA GLY A 46 19.09 5.15 4.42
C GLY A 46 20.14 5.40 3.33
N ARG A 47 20.04 6.55 2.63
CA ARG A 47 21.08 6.99 1.67
C ARG A 47 22.44 7.19 2.36
N VAL A 48 22.47 7.93 3.47
CA VAL A 48 23.69 8.22 4.25
C VAL A 48 24.42 6.94 4.69
N MET A 49 23.70 5.87 5.02
CA MET A 49 24.29 4.60 5.44
C MET A 49 24.86 3.75 4.29
N ASP A 50 24.41 3.91 3.04
CA ASP A 50 25.01 3.23 1.87
C ASP A 50 26.19 4.02 1.25
N LEU A 51 26.34 5.31 1.58
CA LEU A 51 27.44 6.14 1.07
C LEU A 51 28.83 5.68 1.54
N PRO A 52 29.87 5.80 0.69
CA PRO A 52 31.23 5.44 1.05
C PRO A 52 31.83 6.44 2.06
N PRO A 53 32.86 6.03 2.84
CA PRO A 53 33.53 6.93 3.79
C PRO A 53 34.16 8.18 3.15
N THR A 54 34.47 8.13 1.85
CA THR A 54 35.05 9.26 1.09
C THR A 54 34.00 10.30 0.64
N TRP A 55 32.72 10.13 0.97
CA TRP A 55 31.67 11.04 0.56
C TRP A 55 31.65 12.35 1.38
N ASN A 56 31.14 13.43 0.78
CA ASN A 56 30.93 14.71 1.45
C ASN A 56 29.56 14.73 2.14
N PHE A 57 29.53 14.55 3.47
CA PHE A 57 28.31 14.50 4.27
C PHE A 57 27.80 15.88 4.74
N SER A 58 28.37 16.99 4.24
CA SER A 58 27.84 18.33 4.52
C SER A 58 26.43 18.51 3.96
N LYS A 59 25.65 19.47 4.52
CA LYS A 59 24.33 19.83 3.99
C LYS A 59 24.32 19.99 2.46
N ALA A 60 25.33 20.67 1.87
CA ALA A 60 25.44 20.84 0.42
C ALA A 60 25.65 19.51 -0.33
N GLY A 61 26.45 18.59 0.22
CA GLY A 61 26.64 17.24 -0.35
C GLY A 61 25.40 16.35 -0.24
N LEU A 62 24.60 16.52 0.82
CA LEU A 62 23.32 15.81 1.00
C LEU A 62 22.23 16.37 0.07
N ILE A 63 22.20 17.68 -0.18
CA ILE A 63 21.32 18.30 -1.19
C ILE A 63 21.67 17.77 -2.59
N ALA A 64 22.96 17.69 -2.94
CA ALA A 64 23.41 17.17 -4.24
C ALA A 64 23.14 15.66 -4.48
N LEU A 65 22.75 14.92 -3.43
CA LEU A 65 22.42 13.49 -3.50
C LEU A 65 20.94 13.23 -3.82
N CYS A 66 20.06 14.17 -3.46
CA CYS A 66 18.61 13.95 -3.43
C CYS A 66 17.90 14.84 -4.46
N PRO A 67 16.76 14.41 -5.03
CA PRO A 67 15.90 15.30 -5.82
C PRO A 67 15.11 16.28 -4.93
N ASP A 68 15.08 16.04 -3.62
CA ASP A 68 14.44 16.91 -2.64
C ASP A 68 15.16 18.26 -2.53
N GLY A 69 14.39 19.36 -2.52
CA GLY A 69 14.93 20.70 -2.32
C GLY A 69 15.53 20.92 -0.92
N GLU A 70 16.35 21.97 -0.78
CA GLU A 70 17.06 22.32 0.46
C GLU A 70 16.17 22.32 1.72
N THR A 71 14.95 22.86 1.63
CA THR A 71 13.98 22.92 2.72
C THR A 71 13.51 21.55 3.22
N ALA A 72 13.43 20.55 2.32
CA ALA A 72 13.08 19.18 2.66
C ALA A 72 14.27 18.46 3.33
N ILE A 73 15.50 18.73 2.88
CA ILE A 73 16.73 18.22 3.53
C ILE A 73 16.88 18.82 4.94
N ASP A 74 16.66 20.13 5.11
CA ASP A 74 16.69 20.77 6.44
C ASP A 74 15.63 20.18 7.38
N SER A 75 14.42 19.93 6.87
CA SER A 75 13.34 19.31 7.63
C SER A 75 13.68 17.87 8.04
N ALA A 76 14.30 17.09 7.16
CA ALA A 76 14.77 15.74 7.44
C ALA A 76 15.89 15.73 8.48
N LEU A 77 16.92 16.58 8.33
CA LEU A 77 18.02 16.73 9.30
C LEU A 77 17.51 17.20 10.67
N LYS A 78 16.56 18.13 10.71
CA LYS A 78 15.90 18.57 11.95
C LYS A 78 15.18 17.41 12.63
N ASN A 79 14.38 16.62 11.91
CA ASN A 79 13.68 15.48 12.48
C ASN A 79 14.64 14.38 12.97
N LEU A 80 15.73 14.09 12.23
CA LEU A 80 16.80 13.19 12.70
C LEU A 80 17.41 13.69 14.02
N LYS A 81 17.67 15.00 14.15
CA LYS A 81 18.25 15.59 15.36
C LYS A 81 17.30 15.54 16.56
N GLU A 82 16.02 15.84 16.35
CA GLU A 82 14.98 15.76 17.38
C GLU A 82 14.81 14.33 17.91
N CYS A 83 14.79 13.35 17.00
CA CYS A 83 14.71 11.93 17.35
C CYS A 83 16.05 11.31 17.82
N GLY A 84 17.15 12.08 17.79
CA GLY A 84 18.46 11.65 18.30
C GLY A 84 19.28 10.74 17.37
N TYR A 85 18.95 10.70 16.07
CA TYR A 85 19.71 9.98 15.03
C TYR A 85 20.76 10.86 14.34
N LEU A 86 20.80 12.16 14.66
CA LEU A 86 21.79 13.12 14.17
C LEU A 86 22.24 14.07 15.29
N GLU A 87 23.55 14.22 15.42
CA GLU A 87 24.19 15.31 16.16
C GLU A 87 25.00 16.16 15.16
N ILE A 88 24.98 17.48 15.33
CA ILE A 88 25.76 18.41 14.49
C ILE A 88 26.69 19.19 15.43
N GLU A 89 27.98 18.95 15.29
CA GLU A 89 29.05 19.60 16.04
C GLU A 89 29.71 20.66 15.14
N VAL A 90 30.00 21.84 15.69
CA VAL A 90 30.74 22.89 14.99
C VAL A 90 32.09 23.05 15.67
N LYS A 91 33.15 22.58 15.01
CA LYS A 91 34.53 22.70 15.46
C LYS A 91 35.09 24.06 15.07
N MET A 92 35.65 24.75 16.05
CA MET A 92 36.29 26.04 15.88
C MET A 92 37.68 25.90 15.23
N PRO A 93 38.26 26.98 14.66
CA PRO A 93 39.57 26.94 13.99
C PRO A 93 40.73 26.37 14.82
N ASN A 94 40.66 26.46 16.14
CA ASN A 94 41.63 25.93 17.10
C ASN A 94 41.43 24.44 17.44
N GLU A 95 40.31 23.84 17.04
CA GLU A 95 39.90 22.48 17.41
C GLU A 95 40.10 21.46 16.27
N ASN A 96 40.59 21.91 15.11
CA ASN A 96 40.79 21.06 13.94
C ASN A 96 42.04 21.48 13.13
N PRO A 97 42.69 20.55 12.41
CA PRO A 97 43.96 20.82 11.72
C PRO A 97 43.84 21.74 10.51
N THR A 98 42.64 22.14 10.08
CA THR A 98 42.46 23.00 8.89
C THR A 98 42.51 24.50 9.21
N GLY A 99 42.45 24.89 10.49
CA GLY A 99 42.42 26.30 10.90
C GLY A 99 41.16 27.06 10.47
N ARG A 100 40.06 26.36 10.16
CA ARG A 100 38.77 26.91 9.71
C ARG A 100 37.62 26.38 10.57
N ILE A 101 36.48 27.04 10.54
CA ILE A 101 35.25 26.50 11.15
C ILE A 101 34.83 25.26 10.34
N GLN A 102 34.59 24.14 11.03
CA GLN A 102 34.24 22.86 10.42
C GLN A 102 32.98 22.28 11.06
N THR A 103 31.95 22.02 10.26
CA THR A 103 30.74 21.32 10.72
C THR A 103 30.91 19.81 10.54
N VAL A 104 30.72 19.06 11.62
CA VAL A 104 30.80 17.59 11.64
C VAL A 104 29.41 17.01 11.94
N TYR A 105 28.92 16.13 11.04
CA TYR A 105 27.61 15.50 11.15
C TYR A 105 27.77 14.07 11.72
N LYS A 106 27.35 13.83 12.96
CA LYS A 106 27.36 12.48 13.56
C LYS A 106 26.01 11.83 13.35
N PHE A 107 25.93 10.88 12.43
CA PHE A 107 24.75 10.05 12.21
C PHE A 107 24.81 8.79 13.06
N TYR A 108 23.63 8.32 13.47
CA TYR A 108 23.46 7.10 14.26
C TYR A 108 22.40 6.24 13.59
N GLU A 109 22.58 4.90 13.60
CA GLU A 109 21.52 3.97 13.16
C GLU A 109 20.52 3.63 14.28
N TYR A 110 20.88 3.87 15.54
CA TYR A 110 20.03 3.66 16.72
C TYR A 110 20.01 4.93 17.57
N SER A 111 18.90 5.19 18.25
CA SER A 111 18.82 6.25 19.26
C SER A 111 17.97 5.84 20.46
N ALA A 112 18.53 5.92 21.66
CA ALA A 112 17.79 5.67 22.91
C ALA A 112 16.64 6.68 23.16
N LYS A 113 16.65 7.86 22.48
CA LYS A 113 15.52 8.81 22.50
C LYS A 113 14.30 8.28 21.73
N ASP A 114 14.53 7.34 20.83
CA ASP A 114 13.47 6.72 20.06
C ASP A 114 12.84 5.55 20.81
N THR A 115 11.92 5.88 21.71
CA THR A 115 11.05 4.90 22.38
C THR A 115 10.04 4.23 21.43
N SER A 116 10.10 4.46 20.11
CA SER A 116 9.29 3.74 19.11
C SER A 116 10.08 2.64 18.40
N ILE A 117 11.14 2.12 19.04
CA ILE A 117 11.84 0.90 18.66
C ILE A 117 12.22 0.10 19.90
N PRO A 118 12.51 -1.20 19.77
CA PRO A 118 13.01 -2.01 20.87
C PRO A 118 14.32 -1.42 21.40
N GLN A 119 14.36 -1.16 22.71
CA GLN A 119 15.58 -0.75 23.40
C GLN A 119 16.39 -1.99 23.75
N TYR A 120 17.45 -2.23 22.99
CA TYR A 120 18.47 -3.24 23.28
C TYR A 120 19.81 -2.55 23.54
N ASP A 121 20.75 -3.29 24.13
CA ASP A 121 22.13 -2.85 24.30
C ASP A 121 22.89 -3.03 22.97
N TYR A 122 22.67 -2.08 22.04
CA TYR A 122 23.24 -2.15 20.70
C TYR A 122 24.71 -1.72 20.69
N GLU A 123 25.61 -2.66 20.39
CA GLU A 123 26.99 -2.34 20.02
C GLU A 123 27.02 -1.50 18.74
N LEU A 124 27.62 -0.30 18.83
CA LEU A 124 27.80 0.61 17.69
C LEU A 124 29.25 0.60 17.19
N GLU A 125 29.42 0.37 15.89
CA GLU A 125 30.68 0.55 15.17
C GLU A 125 30.76 1.99 14.65
N THR A 126 31.80 2.72 15.09
CA THR A 126 32.02 4.12 14.72
C THR A 126 32.99 4.25 13.55
N PHE A 127 32.51 4.85 12.46
CA PHE A 127 33.30 5.18 11.27
C PHE A 127 33.47 6.69 11.15
N THR A 128 34.70 7.20 11.28
CA THR A 128 35.01 8.64 11.19
C THR A 128 35.46 9.01 9.78
N VAL A 129 34.95 10.14 9.28
CA VAL A 129 35.31 10.73 7.98
C VAL A 129 35.46 12.25 8.14
N ASP A 130 36.05 12.92 7.15
CA ASP A 130 36.49 14.33 7.29
C ASP A 130 35.42 15.29 7.83
N ASN A 131 34.15 15.13 7.46
CA ASN A 131 33.04 15.97 7.93
C ASN A 131 31.85 15.21 8.54
N ALA A 132 32.02 13.93 8.90
CA ALA A 132 30.99 13.14 9.55
C ALA A 132 31.53 12.01 10.42
N VAL A 133 30.64 11.48 11.25
CA VAL A 133 30.84 10.24 12.00
C VAL A 133 29.61 9.38 11.77
N LEU A 134 29.78 8.13 11.35
CA LEU A 134 28.69 7.19 11.15
C LEU A 134 28.76 6.12 12.23
N ASN A 135 27.77 6.08 13.11
CA ASN A 135 27.67 5.09 14.18
C ASN A 135 26.63 4.03 13.78
N ARG A 136 27.11 2.86 13.37
CA ARG A 136 26.30 1.79 12.77
C ARG A 136 26.08 0.68 13.79
N VAL A 137 24.87 0.14 13.84
CA VAL A 137 24.56 -1.06 14.63
C VAL A 137 25.22 -2.26 13.96
N LYS A 138 25.93 -3.06 14.75
CA LYS A 138 26.52 -4.33 14.31
C LYS A 138 25.43 -5.26 13.74
N LYS A 139 25.61 -5.74 12.50
CA LYS A 139 24.57 -6.46 11.74
C LYS A 139 24.41 -7.94 12.12
N VAL A 140 24.23 -8.23 13.41
CA VAL A 140 24.00 -9.60 13.93
C VAL A 140 22.53 -10.05 13.86
N GLY A 141 21.61 -9.13 13.56
CA GLY A 141 20.18 -9.39 13.39
C GLY A 141 19.40 -8.09 13.21
N ASN A 142 18.08 -8.19 13.04
CA ASN A 142 17.15 -7.06 12.89
C ASN A 142 17.61 -5.98 11.87
N PHE A 143 17.93 -6.45 10.66
CA PHE A 143 18.27 -5.60 9.52
C PHE A 143 17.43 -5.98 8.30
N THR A 144 17.38 -5.10 7.31
CA THR A 144 16.78 -5.35 6.00
C THR A 144 17.82 -5.17 4.91
N MET A 145 17.88 -6.14 3.98
CA MET A 145 18.66 -6.04 2.75
C MET A 145 17.89 -5.18 1.74
N ILE A 146 18.52 -4.13 1.23
CA ILE A 146 17.91 -3.17 0.30
C ILE A 146 18.83 -3.00 -0.91
N SER A 147 18.29 -2.90 -2.13
CA SER A 147 19.12 -2.58 -3.30
C SER A 147 19.86 -1.25 -3.15
N SER A 148 21.20 -1.27 -3.28
CA SER A 148 22.00 -0.04 -3.36
C SER A 148 21.64 0.78 -4.61
N LYS A 149 21.05 0.19 -5.66
CA LYS A 149 20.52 0.93 -6.82
C LYS A 149 19.35 1.82 -6.40
N LEU A 150 18.47 1.33 -5.52
CA LEU A 150 17.35 2.11 -4.97
C LEU A 150 17.86 3.27 -4.11
N LEU A 151 18.79 3.00 -3.18
CA LEU A 151 19.37 4.04 -2.30
C LEU A 151 20.19 5.10 -3.06
N ARG A 152 20.73 4.78 -4.24
CA ARG A 152 21.48 5.72 -5.09
C ARG A 152 20.64 6.36 -6.20
N ASN A 153 19.38 5.98 -6.37
CA ASN A 153 18.49 6.58 -7.36
C ASN A 153 18.29 8.07 -7.04
N LYS A 154 18.56 8.96 -8.01
CA LYS A 154 18.49 10.42 -7.83
C LYS A 154 17.13 11.04 -8.15
N GLU A 155 16.16 10.24 -8.58
CA GLU A 155 14.84 10.67 -9.04
C GLU A 155 13.77 10.43 -7.96
N ILE A 156 13.93 9.40 -7.12
CA ILE A 156 13.02 9.10 -6.01
C ILE A 156 13.22 10.08 -4.82
N PRO A 157 12.20 10.88 -4.45
CA PRO A 157 12.26 11.75 -3.28
C PRO A 157 12.41 10.95 -1.99
N ASN A 158 13.14 11.50 -1.01
CA ASN A 158 13.40 10.85 0.27
C ASN A 158 12.10 10.47 1.00
N LYS A 159 11.00 11.22 0.81
CA LYS A 159 9.68 10.85 1.34
C LYS A 159 9.20 9.49 0.78
N LEU A 160 9.31 9.28 -0.53
CA LEU A 160 8.86 8.05 -1.18
C LEU A 160 9.85 6.90 -0.91
N LEU A 161 11.15 7.20 -0.94
CA LEU A 161 12.20 6.24 -0.59
C LEU A 161 12.00 5.73 0.85
N GLY A 162 11.87 6.60 1.84
CA GLY A 162 11.70 6.17 3.23
C GLY A 162 10.40 5.40 3.49
N PHE A 163 9.34 5.67 2.74
CA PHE A 163 8.12 4.87 2.76
C PHE A 163 8.37 3.46 2.18
N LEU A 164 9.05 3.38 1.04
CA LEU A 164 9.42 2.11 0.42
C LEU A 164 10.37 1.29 1.31
N LEU A 165 11.38 1.91 1.93
CA LEU A 165 12.28 1.26 2.91
C LEU A 165 11.51 0.69 4.10
N LYS A 166 10.51 1.41 4.62
CA LYS A 166 9.62 0.90 5.67
C LYS A 166 8.89 -0.36 5.23
N VAL A 167 8.25 -0.29 4.06
CA VAL A 167 7.47 -1.37 3.48
C VAL A 167 8.33 -2.61 3.23
N LEU A 168 9.50 -2.45 2.63
CA LEU A 168 10.46 -3.53 2.37
C LEU A 168 11.07 -4.12 3.66
N SER A 169 10.98 -3.41 4.78
CA SER A 169 11.38 -3.95 6.09
C SER A 169 10.29 -4.78 6.77
N LEU A 170 9.10 -4.93 6.19
CA LEU A 170 8.01 -5.73 6.73
C LEU A 170 8.15 -7.22 6.38
N PRO A 171 7.56 -8.13 7.18
CA PRO A 171 7.46 -9.53 6.81
C PRO A 171 6.41 -9.74 5.69
N ASP A 172 6.61 -10.77 4.86
CA ASP A 172 5.75 -11.09 3.71
C ASP A 172 4.27 -11.31 4.06
N TYR A 173 3.97 -11.73 5.30
CA TYR A 173 2.60 -11.95 5.80
C TYR A 173 1.89 -10.66 6.26
N TRP A 174 2.49 -9.50 6.08
CA TRP A 174 1.91 -8.22 6.47
C TRP A 174 0.66 -7.86 5.65
N HIS A 175 -0.37 -7.32 6.30
CA HIS A 175 -1.59 -6.87 5.62
C HIS A 175 -1.44 -5.41 5.18
N PHE A 176 -1.08 -5.19 3.91
CA PHE A 176 -0.78 -3.88 3.32
C PHE A 176 -2.01 -3.00 3.02
N SER A 177 -3.09 -3.06 3.83
CA SER A 177 -4.22 -2.13 3.67
C SER A 177 -3.80 -0.67 3.91
N MET A 178 -4.58 0.29 3.43
CA MET A 178 -4.29 1.72 3.65
C MET A 178 -4.20 2.07 5.15
N SER A 179 -4.99 1.39 5.99
CA SER A 179 -4.93 1.45 7.45
C SER A 179 -3.58 0.94 7.99
N GLY A 180 -3.10 -0.20 7.47
CA GLY A 180 -1.78 -0.79 7.78
C GLY A 180 -0.61 0.08 7.34
N LEU A 181 -0.61 0.53 6.08
CA LEU A 181 0.40 1.44 5.52
C LEU A 181 0.45 2.79 6.26
N LYS A 182 -0.69 3.26 6.79
CA LYS A 182 -0.73 4.45 7.65
C LYS A 182 -0.20 4.19 9.07
N ALA A 183 -0.29 2.96 9.59
CA ALA A 183 0.15 2.64 10.95
C ALA A 183 1.69 2.58 11.10
N ILE A 184 2.41 2.20 10.03
CA ILE A 184 3.88 2.14 10.01
C ILE A 184 4.56 3.51 9.84
N CYS A 185 3.78 4.56 9.54
CA CYS A 185 4.25 5.90 9.20
C CYS A 185 3.86 6.95 10.25
N LYS A 186 4.68 8.01 10.33
CA LYS A 186 4.37 9.22 11.10
C LYS A 186 3.33 10.10 10.37
N GLU A 187 3.31 9.99 9.06
CA GLU A 187 2.47 10.75 8.13
C GLU A 187 0.97 10.36 8.22
N GLY A 188 0.07 11.31 7.96
CA GLY A 188 -1.38 11.08 7.95
C GLY A 188 -1.89 10.33 6.69
N LYS A 189 -3.14 9.84 6.75
CA LYS A 189 -3.81 9.03 5.69
C LYS A 189 -3.62 9.60 4.28
N THR A 190 -3.92 10.89 4.07
CA THR A 190 -3.73 11.59 2.78
C THR A 190 -2.28 11.62 2.31
N ALA A 191 -1.33 11.80 3.24
CA ALA A 191 0.09 11.88 2.91
C ALA A 191 0.72 10.52 2.55
N VAL A 192 0.12 9.42 3.04
CA VAL A 192 0.44 8.03 2.69
C VAL A 192 -0.23 7.64 1.37
N HIS A 193 -1.52 7.96 1.18
CA HIS A 193 -2.22 7.77 -0.09
C HIS A 193 -1.50 8.45 -1.27
N ASN A 194 -1.06 9.70 -1.08
CA ASN A 194 -0.28 10.44 -2.08
C ASN A 194 1.13 9.87 -2.29
N ALA A 195 1.68 9.10 -1.34
CA ALA A 195 2.95 8.39 -1.52
C ALA A 195 2.74 7.10 -2.34
N VAL A 196 1.68 6.35 -2.05
CA VAL A 196 1.22 5.18 -2.82
C VAL A 196 1.01 5.55 -4.29
N ASN A 197 0.20 6.57 -4.58
CA ASN A 197 -0.08 6.97 -5.97
C ASN A 197 1.22 7.37 -6.71
N LYS A 198 2.09 8.17 -6.09
CA LYS A 198 3.36 8.55 -6.71
C LYS A 198 4.32 7.39 -6.93
N LEU A 199 4.30 6.36 -6.08
CA LEU A 199 5.09 5.14 -6.30
C LEU A 199 4.54 4.31 -7.45
N ILE A 200 3.22 4.34 -7.69
CA ILE A 200 2.60 3.76 -8.89
C ILE A 200 3.03 4.54 -10.14
N ASP A 201 2.93 5.87 -10.12
CA ASP A 201 3.35 6.74 -11.24
C ASP A 201 4.83 6.54 -11.62
N MET A 202 5.68 6.22 -10.63
CA MET A 202 7.10 5.97 -10.80
C MET A 202 7.46 4.48 -11.04
N GLY A 203 6.49 3.57 -11.14
CA GLY A 203 6.71 2.13 -11.37
C GLY A 203 7.28 1.34 -10.20
N TYR A 204 7.40 1.92 -9.00
CA TYR A 204 7.89 1.24 -7.79
C TYR A 204 6.81 0.46 -7.02
N LEU A 205 5.56 0.59 -7.44
CA LEU A 205 4.40 -0.06 -6.83
C LEU A 205 3.36 -0.41 -7.91
N VAL A 206 2.90 -1.65 -7.93
CA VAL A 206 1.69 -2.06 -8.66
C VAL A 206 0.59 -2.30 -7.63
N ARG A 207 -0.60 -1.70 -7.84
CA ARG A 207 -1.76 -1.87 -6.96
C ARG A 207 -2.88 -2.58 -7.72
N THR A 208 -2.99 -3.89 -7.50
CA THR A 208 -4.07 -4.70 -8.05
C THR A 208 -5.32 -4.57 -7.19
N GLN A 209 -6.38 -4.06 -7.80
CA GLN A 209 -7.72 -4.18 -7.25
C GLN A 209 -8.28 -5.57 -7.58
N LEU A 210 -8.55 -6.36 -6.55
CA LEU A 210 -9.29 -7.61 -6.62
C LEU A 210 -10.78 -7.33 -6.44
N LEU A 211 -11.58 -7.96 -7.29
CA LEU A 211 -13.03 -7.85 -7.25
C LEU A 211 -13.62 -8.82 -6.20
N SER A 212 -14.90 -8.63 -5.84
CA SER A 212 -15.56 -9.48 -4.84
C SER A 212 -15.73 -10.95 -5.28
N ASN A 213 -15.61 -11.23 -6.58
CA ASN A 213 -15.57 -12.59 -7.15
C ASN A 213 -14.13 -13.11 -7.38
N GLU A 214 -13.09 -12.34 -7.03
CA GLU A 214 -11.68 -12.72 -7.16
C GLU A 214 -11.01 -12.89 -5.80
N SER A 215 -11.32 -12.01 -4.83
CA SER A 215 -10.85 -12.12 -3.45
C SER A 215 -11.44 -13.33 -2.72
N ILE A 216 -10.59 -13.99 -1.92
CA ILE A 216 -10.98 -15.06 -0.99
C ILE A 216 -12.00 -14.60 0.06
N HIS A 217 -12.01 -13.30 0.37
CA HIS A 217 -12.87 -12.67 1.38
C HIS A 217 -14.26 -12.29 0.84
N ASN A 218 -14.51 -12.49 -0.45
CA ASN A 218 -15.74 -12.09 -1.16
C ASN A 218 -16.05 -10.58 -1.06
N CYS A 219 -15.01 -9.75 -0.98
CA CYS A 219 -15.11 -8.30 -0.93
C CYS A 219 -14.06 -7.65 -1.85
N PHE A 220 -14.08 -6.32 -1.93
CA PHE A 220 -13.03 -5.56 -2.57
C PHE A 220 -11.75 -5.59 -1.73
N GLU A 221 -10.63 -5.91 -2.37
CA GLU A 221 -9.34 -6.05 -1.73
C GLU A 221 -8.26 -5.44 -2.62
N TYR A 222 -7.27 -4.78 -2.04
CA TYR A 222 -6.14 -4.22 -2.77
C TYR A 222 -4.87 -5.01 -2.43
N VAL A 223 -4.29 -5.63 -3.45
CA VAL A 223 -2.97 -6.27 -3.37
C VAL A 223 -1.93 -5.25 -3.83
N TYR A 224 -0.90 -5.05 -3.01
CA TYR A 224 0.17 -4.08 -3.27
C TYR A 224 1.49 -4.83 -3.52
N SER A 225 2.05 -4.68 -4.70
CA SER A 225 3.33 -5.28 -5.10
C SER A 225 4.39 -4.20 -5.21
N PHE A 226 5.34 -4.19 -4.28
CA PHE A 226 6.40 -3.18 -4.20
C PHE A 226 7.70 -3.69 -4.83
N PHE A 227 8.49 -2.78 -5.40
CA PHE A 227 9.70 -3.11 -6.15
C PHE A 227 10.91 -2.25 -5.74
N ASP A 228 12.11 -2.84 -5.81
CA ASP A 228 13.41 -2.15 -5.64
C ASP A 228 13.86 -1.42 -6.93
N VAL A 229 13.29 -1.82 -8.06
CA VAL A 229 13.58 -1.32 -9.42
C VAL A 229 12.24 -1.00 -10.06
N PRO A 230 12.06 0.16 -10.70
CA PRO A 230 10.77 0.51 -11.27
C PRO A 230 10.46 -0.41 -12.46
N VAL A 231 9.23 -0.92 -12.50
CA VAL A 231 8.70 -1.70 -13.63
C VAL A 231 8.18 -0.77 -14.73
N SER A 232 8.15 -1.24 -15.98
CA SER A 232 7.47 -0.55 -17.07
C SER A 232 5.94 -0.59 -16.90
N LYS A 233 5.21 0.17 -17.72
CA LYS A 233 3.73 0.13 -17.68
C LYS A 233 3.20 -1.20 -18.16
N GLU A 234 3.82 -1.74 -19.20
CA GLU A 234 3.52 -3.04 -19.79
C GLU A 234 3.77 -4.17 -18.77
N GLU A 235 4.91 -4.14 -18.07
CA GLU A 235 5.23 -5.06 -16.97
C GLU A 235 4.24 -4.94 -15.80
N ALA A 236 3.78 -3.71 -15.49
CA ALA A 236 2.79 -3.47 -14.45
C ALA A 236 1.41 -4.05 -14.79
N ASP A 237 0.96 -3.88 -16.04
CA ASP A 237 -0.31 -4.43 -16.55
C ASP A 237 -0.28 -5.97 -16.58
N GLU A 238 0.84 -6.57 -16.99
CA GLU A 238 1.05 -8.03 -16.93
C GLU A 238 1.01 -8.56 -15.50
N LEU A 239 1.69 -7.87 -14.56
CA LEU A 239 1.69 -8.24 -13.15
C LEU A 239 0.31 -8.11 -12.51
N ASP A 240 -0.45 -7.07 -12.87
CA ASP A 240 -1.82 -6.86 -12.38
C ASP A 240 -2.75 -8.00 -12.82
N ALA A 241 -2.70 -8.36 -14.11
CA ALA A 241 -3.44 -9.49 -14.65
C ALA A 241 -3.04 -10.83 -13.99
N GLU A 242 -1.74 -11.06 -13.79
CA GLU A 242 -1.23 -12.27 -13.15
C GLU A 242 -1.60 -12.35 -11.65
N THR A 243 -1.65 -11.21 -10.96
CA THR A 243 -2.08 -11.12 -9.56
C THR A 243 -3.57 -11.46 -9.42
N ARG A 244 -4.44 -10.95 -10.30
CA ARG A 244 -5.86 -11.36 -10.35
C ARG A 244 -6.02 -12.86 -10.63
N ARG A 245 -5.29 -13.40 -11.62
CA ARG A 245 -5.32 -14.85 -11.94
C ARG A 245 -4.94 -15.73 -10.76
N LYS A 246 -3.89 -15.34 -10.02
CA LYS A 246 -3.47 -16.03 -8.79
C LYS A 246 -4.55 -15.96 -7.71
N ALA A 247 -5.13 -14.78 -7.46
CA ALA A 247 -6.22 -14.62 -6.47
C ALA A 247 -7.44 -15.49 -6.80
N ILE A 248 -7.91 -15.46 -8.05
CA ILE A 248 -9.01 -16.32 -8.54
C ILE A 248 -8.66 -17.81 -8.34
N THR A 249 -7.43 -18.22 -8.69
CA THR A 249 -7.00 -19.62 -8.55
C THR A 249 -6.97 -20.06 -7.09
N ILE A 250 -6.53 -19.20 -6.17
CA ILE A 250 -6.56 -19.45 -4.72
C ILE A 250 -8.01 -19.58 -4.24
N ARG A 251 -8.90 -18.67 -4.65
CA ARG A 251 -10.34 -18.69 -4.35
C ARG A 251 -11.05 -19.95 -4.86
N GLU A 252 -10.68 -20.44 -6.04
CA GLU A 252 -11.19 -21.71 -6.61
C GLU A 252 -10.51 -22.97 -6.02
N GLY A 253 -9.70 -22.83 -4.97
CA GLY A 253 -9.08 -23.97 -4.26
C GLY A 253 -7.89 -24.59 -5.01
N GLY A 254 -7.12 -23.79 -5.75
CA GLY A 254 -5.92 -24.21 -6.47
C GLY A 254 -6.16 -24.87 -7.82
N ARG A 255 -7.39 -24.89 -8.33
CA ARG A 255 -7.72 -25.45 -9.65
C ARG A 255 -7.57 -24.40 -10.74
N ALA A 256 -6.37 -24.30 -11.31
CA ALA A 256 -6.17 -23.51 -12.53
C ALA A 256 -7.08 -24.00 -13.66
N LYS A 257 -8.00 -23.14 -14.14
CA LYS A 257 -8.70 -23.37 -15.41
C LYS A 257 -7.72 -23.10 -16.54
N ALA A 258 -7.38 -24.14 -17.30
CA ALA A 258 -6.56 -24.00 -18.50
C ALA A 258 -7.23 -23.01 -19.48
N ALA A 259 -6.49 -22.01 -19.93
CA ALA A 259 -6.96 -21.08 -20.94
C ALA A 259 -7.24 -21.83 -22.25
N VAL A 260 -8.37 -21.55 -22.88
CA VAL A 260 -8.68 -22.05 -24.23
C VAL A 260 -7.85 -21.26 -25.24
N SER A 261 -6.66 -21.76 -25.59
CA SER A 261 -5.95 -21.28 -26.78
C SER A 261 -6.44 -22.02 -28.01
N SER A 262 -6.87 -21.26 -29.02
CA SER A 262 -7.35 -21.76 -30.30
C SER A 262 -6.30 -21.52 -31.39
N GLY A 263 -5.66 -22.59 -31.86
CA GLY A 263 -4.73 -22.57 -33.00
C GLY A 263 -3.29 -22.16 -32.65
N GLU A 264 -2.23 -22.70 -33.27
CA GLU A 264 -2.12 -23.84 -34.20
C GLU A 264 -0.82 -24.63 -33.93
N LYS A 265 -0.71 -25.83 -34.50
CA LYS A 265 0.39 -26.78 -34.23
C LYS A 265 1.63 -26.48 -35.07
N GLN A 266 2.82 -26.70 -34.49
CA GLN A 266 3.81 -27.58 -35.14
C GLN A 266 4.71 -28.29 -34.11
N ARG A 267 5.36 -29.37 -34.56
CA ARG A 267 5.91 -30.50 -33.77
C ARG A 267 7.34 -30.78 -34.25
N VAL A 268 8.22 -31.25 -33.36
CA VAL A 268 9.45 -32.08 -33.53
C VAL A 268 10.29 -31.90 -32.24
N GLU A 269 10.17 -32.82 -31.27
CA GLU A 269 11.01 -34.01 -31.00
C GLU A 269 12.23 -33.75 -30.10
N ASN A 270 12.23 -34.41 -28.92
CA ASN A 270 13.36 -34.55 -27.99
C ASN A 270 13.96 -35.95 -28.13
N PRO A 271 15.27 -36.10 -27.86
CA PRO A 271 15.81 -37.33 -27.27
C PRO A 271 16.71 -37.07 -26.05
N TYR A 272 16.42 -37.78 -24.95
CA TYR A 272 17.35 -38.06 -23.83
C TYR A 272 17.78 -39.52 -23.90
N PRO A 273 19.02 -39.85 -23.49
CA PRO A 273 19.28 -40.83 -22.42
C PRO A 273 20.46 -40.38 -21.51
N ASP A 274 20.85 -40.99 -20.38
CA ASP A 274 20.28 -42.01 -19.49
C ASP A 274 20.93 -41.86 -18.08
N ASN A 275 20.35 -42.47 -17.05
CA ASN A 275 20.86 -42.54 -15.64
C ASN A 275 21.51 -43.95 -15.40
N PRO A 276 21.79 -44.53 -14.18
CA PRO A 276 21.85 -44.07 -12.77
C PRO A 276 23.10 -44.67 -12.01
N PRO A 277 23.06 -45.26 -10.78
CA PRO A 277 22.91 -44.70 -9.41
C PRO A 277 24.00 -45.10 -8.35
N ALA A 278 23.95 -44.51 -7.15
CA ALA A 278 24.13 -45.09 -5.77
C ALA A 278 24.71 -44.03 -4.79
N GLU A 279 24.41 -43.94 -3.49
CA GLU A 279 23.36 -44.50 -2.59
C GLU A 279 23.13 -43.50 -1.40
N SER A 280 22.03 -43.64 -0.66
CA SER A 280 21.55 -42.74 0.44
C SER A 280 22.29 -42.94 1.79
N PRO A 281 21.94 -42.32 2.96
CA PRO A 281 20.84 -41.38 3.32
C PRO A 281 21.35 -40.19 4.22
N LEU A 282 20.60 -39.33 4.96
CA LEU A 282 19.19 -38.90 5.11
C LEU A 282 19.17 -37.51 5.81
N SER A 283 18.23 -36.60 5.50
CA SER A 283 17.59 -35.66 6.47
C SER A 283 16.41 -34.89 5.85
N GLU A 284 15.49 -34.42 6.68
CA GLU A 284 14.18 -33.82 6.33
C GLU A 284 14.29 -32.41 5.72
N ASN A 285 13.40 -32.09 4.77
CA ASN A 285 13.10 -30.73 4.33
C ASN A 285 11.58 -30.54 4.24
N GLN A 286 11.07 -29.45 4.81
CA GLN A 286 9.70 -28.99 4.56
C GLN A 286 9.68 -28.07 3.35
N GLY A 287 8.88 -28.39 2.34
CA GLY A 287 8.77 -27.53 1.15
C GLY A 287 7.80 -28.04 0.08
N GLN A 288 6.75 -27.24 -0.13
CA GLN A 288 5.95 -27.14 -1.36
C GLN A 288 5.02 -28.29 -1.77
N TYR A 289 4.00 -27.85 -2.53
CA TYR A 289 2.82 -28.59 -2.95
C TYR A 289 3.14 -29.71 -3.96
N ASN A 290 2.41 -30.82 -3.89
CA ASN A 290 1.67 -31.30 -5.06
C ASN A 290 0.54 -32.29 -4.72
N ASN A 291 -0.45 -32.24 -5.61
CA ASN A 291 -1.66 -33.03 -5.71
C ASN A 291 -1.42 -34.47 -6.23
N ASN A 292 -2.30 -35.42 -5.87
CA ASN A 292 -2.60 -36.57 -6.74
C ASN A 292 -3.95 -37.25 -6.42
N ASN A 293 -4.55 -37.84 -7.45
CA ASN A 293 -5.93 -38.36 -7.46
C ASN A 293 -6.00 -39.87 -7.15
N THR A 294 -7.17 -40.41 -6.74
CA THR A 294 -8.04 -41.23 -7.64
C THR A 294 -9.34 -41.80 -7.04
N ILE A 295 -10.46 -41.59 -7.77
CA ILE A 295 -11.60 -42.50 -8.08
C ILE A 295 -12.50 -43.06 -6.93
N GLN A 296 -13.82 -42.76 -6.97
CA GLN A 296 -14.88 -43.71 -7.36
C GLN A 296 -16.25 -43.05 -7.68
N LYS A 297 -17.10 -43.74 -8.45
CA LYS A 297 -18.32 -43.29 -9.16
C LYS A 297 -19.59 -43.29 -8.28
N ASN A 298 -20.63 -42.52 -8.66
CA ASN A 298 -21.91 -43.03 -9.25
C ASN A 298 -23.11 -42.04 -9.21
N GLN A 299 -23.91 -42.05 -10.31
CA GLN A 299 -25.39 -41.85 -10.37
C GLN A 299 -26.00 -40.49 -9.90
N LEU A 300 -27.19 -40.00 -10.29
CA LEU A 300 -28.18 -40.16 -11.40
C LEU A 300 -28.93 -38.79 -11.43
N LEU A 301 -29.14 -38.10 -12.56
CA LEU A 301 -30.31 -38.20 -13.45
C LEU A 301 -31.69 -38.06 -12.78
N SER A 302 -32.32 -36.89 -12.90
CA SER A 302 -33.79 -36.75 -12.99
C SER A 302 -34.20 -35.45 -13.70
N ASP A 303 -34.96 -35.60 -14.78
CA ASP A 303 -35.45 -34.53 -15.66
C ASP A 303 -36.72 -33.83 -15.16
N LYS A 304 -37.17 -32.84 -15.96
CA LYS A 304 -38.52 -32.24 -16.11
C LYS A 304 -38.77 -30.97 -15.27
N SER A 305 -39.38 -29.91 -15.80
CA SER A 305 -39.95 -29.71 -17.15
C SER A 305 -40.04 -28.24 -17.54
N SER A 306 -39.65 -27.92 -18.78
CA SER A 306 -40.16 -26.76 -19.51
C SER A 306 -41.61 -27.01 -19.96
N ILE A 307 -42.43 -25.95 -20.08
CA ILE A 307 -43.31 -25.66 -21.24
C ILE A 307 -43.93 -24.26 -21.10
N ILE A 308 -43.50 -23.41 -22.03
CA ILE A 308 -43.98 -22.10 -22.55
C ILE A 308 -45.50 -22.17 -22.90
N PRO A 309 -46.28 -21.07 -23.10
CA PRO A 309 -45.95 -20.00 -24.06
C PRO A 309 -46.35 -18.55 -23.73
N SER A 310 -45.83 -17.66 -24.58
CA SER A 310 -45.96 -16.21 -24.62
C SER A 310 -47.37 -15.65 -24.88
N ALA A 311 -47.58 -14.40 -24.46
CA ALA A 311 -48.41 -13.44 -25.20
C ALA A 311 -47.73 -12.06 -25.14
N GLY A 312 -47.44 -11.47 -26.30
CA GLY A 312 -46.94 -10.10 -26.39
C GLY A 312 -48.06 -9.13 -26.75
N ILE A 313 -48.10 -7.97 -26.11
CA ILE A 313 -48.92 -6.83 -26.55
C ILE A 313 -48.05 -5.57 -26.46
N SER A 314 -47.70 -5.01 -27.62
CA SER A 314 -47.19 -3.65 -27.73
C SER A 314 -48.38 -2.69 -27.78
N GLN A 315 -48.52 -1.80 -26.78
CA GLN A 315 -49.39 -0.63 -26.91
C GLN A 315 -48.74 0.61 -26.31
N VAL A 316 -48.31 1.50 -27.20
CA VAL A 316 -48.16 2.93 -26.93
C VAL A 316 -49.53 3.56 -27.14
N PHE A 317 -50.07 4.31 -26.18
CA PHE A 317 -50.93 5.46 -26.48
C PHE A 317 -51.01 6.45 -25.30
N ASN A 318 -51.34 7.70 -25.64
CA ASN A 318 -51.19 8.90 -24.82
C ASN A 318 -52.16 9.02 -23.63
N GLY A 319 -51.72 9.80 -22.65
CA GLY A 319 -52.47 11.00 -22.23
C GLY A 319 -53.78 10.79 -21.47
N GLY A 320 -53.68 10.67 -20.14
CA GLY A 320 -54.81 10.85 -19.23
C GLY A 320 -54.40 11.67 -18.02
N ASN A 321 -54.86 12.92 -17.94
CA ASN A 321 -54.72 13.73 -16.73
C ASN A 321 -55.43 13.02 -15.56
N VAL A 322 -54.67 12.70 -14.51
CA VAL A 322 -55.23 12.41 -13.19
C VAL A 322 -54.57 13.37 -12.22
N GLU A 323 -55.29 14.44 -11.87
CA GLU A 323 -54.91 15.34 -10.79
C GLU A 323 -54.82 14.55 -9.47
N LYS A 324 -53.60 14.24 -9.05
CA LYS A 324 -53.30 13.91 -7.66
C LYS A 324 -52.47 15.05 -7.07
N LYS A 325 -53.04 15.72 -6.08
CA LYS A 325 -52.34 16.72 -5.28
C LYS A 325 -51.12 16.08 -4.61
N ASN A 326 -49.92 16.42 -5.08
CA ASN A 326 -48.66 16.12 -4.40
C ASN A 326 -48.26 17.32 -3.53
N GLU A 327 -49.04 17.60 -2.49
CA GLU A 327 -48.63 18.47 -1.38
C GLU A 327 -47.89 17.58 -0.36
N GLY A 328 -46.55 17.68 -0.27
CA GLY A 328 -45.79 16.78 0.62
C GLY A 328 -44.26 16.86 0.59
N TYR A 329 -43.64 17.59 -0.35
CA TYR A 329 -42.22 17.93 -0.29
C TYR A 329 -42.06 19.37 0.23
N ASN A 330 -41.31 19.53 1.33
CA ASN A 330 -40.86 20.86 1.74
C ASN A 330 -39.63 21.25 0.91
N ALA A 331 -39.80 22.22 0.01
CA ALA A 331 -38.73 22.66 -0.89
C ALA A 331 -37.50 23.19 -0.12
N GLU A 332 -37.72 23.90 0.98
CA GLU A 332 -36.64 24.43 1.85
C GLU A 332 -35.85 23.30 2.52
N GLU A 333 -36.51 22.20 2.88
CA GLU A 333 -35.86 21.02 3.47
C GLU A 333 -35.03 20.25 2.43
N VAL A 334 -35.53 20.13 1.19
CA VAL A 334 -34.81 19.50 0.08
C VAL A 334 -33.56 20.32 -0.29
N GLU A 335 -33.67 21.64 -0.39
CA GLU A 335 -32.53 22.53 -0.68
C GLU A 335 -31.48 22.44 0.43
N TYR A 336 -31.89 22.52 1.71
CA TYR A 336 -31.00 22.38 2.86
C TYR A 336 -30.23 21.05 2.85
N TYR A 337 -30.91 19.92 2.65
CA TYR A 337 -30.23 18.62 2.64
C TYR A 337 -29.40 18.38 1.38
N THR A 338 -29.72 19.03 0.26
CA THR A 338 -28.89 18.99 -0.95
C THR A 338 -27.48 19.54 -0.68
N GLU A 339 -27.38 20.70 -0.03
CA GLU A 339 -26.10 21.30 0.30
C GLU A 339 -25.33 20.53 1.38
N VAL A 340 -26.03 19.97 2.39
CA VAL A 340 -25.41 19.08 3.39
C VAL A 340 -24.83 17.82 2.73
N VAL A 341 -25.57 17.18 1.82
CA VAL A 341 -25.09 15.98 1.11
C VAL A 341 -23.89 16.31 0.23
N LYS A 342 -23.95 17.39 -0.57
CA LYS A 342 -22.81 17.84 -1.42
C LYS A 342 -21.53 18.06 -0.62
N GLN A 343 -21.62 18.64 0.58
CA GLN A 343 -20.47 18.83 1.47
C GLN A 343 -19.93 17.51 2.00
N ASN A 344 -20.81 16.61 2.46
CA ASN A 344 -20.40 15.32 3.03
C ASN A 344 -19.73 14.40 1.99
N ILE A 345 -20.19 14.42 0.74
CA ILE A 345 -19.68 13.55 -0.33
C ILE A 345 -18.56 14.18 -1.17
N ASP A 346 -18.07 15.36 -0.81
CA ASP A 346 -17.08 16.14 -1.59
C ASP A 346 -17.47 16.25 -3.08
N TYR A 347 -18.59 16.94 -3.34
CA TYR A 347 -19.22 17.04 -4.67
C TYR A 347 -18.25 17.42 -5.80
N GLY A 348 -17.30 18.32 -5.56
CA GLY A 348 -16.31 18.72 -6.57
C GLY A 348 -15.38 17.57 -6.95
N TYR A 349 -14.81 16.89 -5.95
CA TYR A 349 -13.98 15.71 -6.19
C TYR A 349 -14.77 14.56 -6.84
N LEU A 350 -16.03 14.34 -6.42
CA LEU A 350 -16.89 13.32 -7.02
C LEU A 350 -17.20 13.59 -8.50
N GLY A 351 -17.50 14.85 -8.86
CA GLY A 351 -17.74 15.25 -10.24
C GLY A 351 -16.50 15.09 -11.13
N ASP A 352 -15.33 15.49 -10.64
CA ASP A 352 -14.05 15.29 -11.32
C ASP A 352 -13.73 13.79 -11.50
N TRP A 353 -13.98 12.97 -10.47
CA TRP A 353 -13.76 11.51 -10.50
C TRP A 353 -14.68 10.80 -11.51
N LEU A 354 -15.96 11.16 -11.55
CA LEU A 354 -16.92 10.61 -12.51
C LEU A 354 -16.66 11.05 -13.96
N THR A 355 -15.97 12.16 -14.18
CA THR A 355 -15.62 12.68 -15.51
C THR A 355 -14.44 11.90 -16.16
N ALA A 356 -13.79 10.98 -15.44
CA ALA A 356 -12.60 10.27 -15.87
C ALA A 356 -12.76 9.43 -17.15
N ASP A 357 -13.99 9.02 -17.52
CA ASP A 357 -14.29 8.29 -18.75
C ASP A 357 -14.77 9.18 -19.92
N GLY A 358 -14.77 10.51 -19.73
CA GLY A 358 -15.19 11.50 -20.72
C GLY A 358 -16.71 11.76 -20.76
N ARG A 359 -17.50 11.19 -19.85
CA ARG A 359 -18.92 11.54 -19.67
C ARG A 359 -19.07 12.78 -18.76
N ASP A 360 -20.30 13.29 -18.69
CA ASP A 360 -20.66 14.39 -17.78
C ASP A 360 -20.76 13.87 -16.34
N GLY A 361 -19.61 13.81 -15.67
CA GLY A 361 -19.51 13.30 -14.30
C GLY A 361 -20.19 14.20 -13.27
N TYR A 362 -20.33 15.49 -13.55
CA TYR A 362 -21.06 16.42 -12.68
C TYR A 362 -22.58 16.19 -12.75
N ALA A 363 -23.12 15.92 -13.94
CA ALA A 363 -24.51 15.48 -14.07
C ALA A 363 -24.77 14.11 -13.39
N GLU A 364 -23.81 13.17 -13.43
CA GLU A 364 -23.92 11.91 -12.67
C GLU A 364 -23.84 12.17 -11.15
N ALA A 365 -22.97 13.07 -10.69
CA ALA A 365 -22.89 13.50 -9.29
C ALA A 365 -24.18 14.16 -8.78
N ASP A 366 -24.82 15.04 -9.56
CA ASP A 366 -26.12 15.64 -9.24
C ASP A 366 -27.22 14.58 -9.08
N ASN A 367 -27.23 13.55 -9.95
CA ASN A 367 -28.15 12.41 -9.80
C ASN A 367 -27.89 11.63 -8.51
N ILE A 368 -26.62 11.37 -8.16
CA ILE A 368 -26.24 10.68 -6.92
C ILE A 368 -26.68 11.49 -5.68
N VAL A 369 -26.43 12.80 -5.65
CA VAL A 369 -26.92 13.71 -4.60
C VAL A 369 -28.45 13.61 -4.50
N GLY A 370 -29.15 13.74 -5.63
CA GLY A 370 -30.61 13.63 -5.69
C GLY A 370 -31.14 12.31 -5.14
N PHE A 371 -30.50 11.18 -5.45
CA PHE A 371 -30.90 9.86 -4.93
C PHE A 371 -30.82 9.82 -3.40
N ILE A 372 -29.76 10.37 -2.81
CA ILE A 372 -29.55 10.41 -1.35
C ILE A 372 -30.55 11.39 -0.70
N VAL A 373 -30.73 12.58 -1.28
CA VAL A 373 -31.65 13.62 -0.76
C VAL A 373 -33.10 13.16 -0.81
N ASP A 374 -33.55 12.54 -1.89
CA ASP A 374 -34.90 11.98 -2.00
C ASP A 374 -35.17 10.92 -0.92
N GLU A 375 -34.16 10.12 -0.56
CA GLU A 375 -34.29 9.11 0.49
C GLU A 375 -34.27 9.73 1.91
N ILE A 376 -33.61 10.88 2.08
CA ILE A 376 -33.63 11.70 3.30
C ILE A 376 -34.98 12.42 3.48
N CYS A 377 -35.54 12.96 2.38
CA CYS A 377 -36.71 13.82 2.37
C CYS A 377 -38.03 13.12 2.02
N SER A 378 -38.00 11.82 1.68
CA SER A 378 -39.20 11.06 1.32
C SER A 378 -40.26 11.10 2.42
N PRO A 379 -41.53 11.45 2.08
CA PRO A 379 -42.62 11.54 3.05
C PRO A 379 -43.14 10.18 3.53
N GLN A 380 -42.62 9.06 3.00
CA GLN A 380 -43.07 7.73 3.39
C GLN A 380 -42.49 7.34 4.76
N PRO A 381 -43.30 6.82 5.72
CA PRO A 381 -42.85 6.53 7.08
C PRO A 381 -41.83 5.38 7.18
N TYR A 382 -41.74 4.53 6.16
CA TYR A 382 -40.79 3.42 6.07
C TYR A 382 -40.16 3.35 4.67
N THR A 383 -38.99 2.74 4.56
CA THR A 383 -38.38 2.28 3.30
C THR A 383 -38.09 0.80 3.38
N THR A 384 -38.38 0.06 2.30
CA THR A 384 -37.96 -1.33 2.14
C THR A 384 -36.58 -1.41 1.47
N LEU A 385 -35.56 -1.86 2.21
CA LEU A 385 -34.22 -2.17 1.67
C LEU A 385 -33.97 -3.67 1.78
N ARG A 386 -33.62 -4.34 0.66
CA ARG A 386 -33.39 -5.81 0.58
C ARG A 386 -34.51 -6.65 1.22
N GLY A 387 -35.76 -6.21 1.10
CA GLY A 387 -36.94 -6.89 1.67
C GLY A 387 -37.22 -6.60 3.15
N THR A 388 -36.37 -5.83 3.82
CA THR A 388 -36.56 -5.40 5.23
C THR A 388 -37.08 -3.96 5.29
N ASN A 389 -38.10 -3.71 6.11
CA ASN A 389 -38.67 -2.38 6.31
C ASN A 389 -37.95 -1.64 7.44
N PHE A 390 -37.42 -0.45 7.14
CA PHE A 390 -36.74 0.44 8.08
C PHE A 390 -37.55 1.72 8.29
N PRO A 391 -37.67 2.26 9.53
CA PRO A 391 -38.28 3.57 9.76
C PRO A 391 -37.52 4.69 9.05
N ARG A 392 -38.24 5.69 8.52
CA ARG A 392 -37.67 6.86 7.81
C ARG A 392 -36.56 7.55 8.61
N SER A 393 -36.73 7.70 9.92
CA SER A 393 -35.73 8.33 10.81
C SER A 393 -34.40 7.59 10.84
N VAL A 394 -34.41 6.24 10.78
CA VAL A 394 -33.20 5.41 10.75
C VAL A 394 -32.48 5.56 9.40
N ILE A 395 -33.23 5.53 8.30
CA ILE A 395 -32.68 5.73 6.95
C ILE A 395 -32.10 7.15 6.82
N LYS A 396 -32.85 8.19 7.21
CA LYS A 396 -32.42 9.59 7.21
C LYS A 396 -31.13 9.79 7.98
N SER A 397 -31.06 9.26 9.22
CA SER A 397 -29.85 9.31 10.05
C SER A 397 -28.64 8.68 9.36
N LYS A 398 -28.81 7.57 8.64
CA LYS A 398 -27.73 6.85 7.96
C LYS A 398 -27.34 7.47 6.62
N MET A 399 -28.28 7.93 5.81
CA MET A 399 -27.97 8.63 4.56
C MET A 399 -27.18 9.93 4.81
N LEU A 400 -27.46 10.64 5.90
CA LEU A 400 -26.68 11.80 6.34
C LEU A 400 -25.25 11.48 6.83
N GLN A 401 -24.93 10.21 7.11
CA GLN A 401 -23.56 9.76 7.46
C GLN A 401 -22.75 9.35 6.23
N ALA A 402 -23.34 9.28 5.03
CA ALA A 402 -22.63 8.97 3.80
C ALA A 402 -21.59 10.05 3.48
N ASN A 403 -20.37 9.62 3.12
CA ASN A 403 -19.28 10.48 2.68
C ASN A 403 -18.67 9.97 1.37
N ILE A 404 -17.73 10.73 0.79
CA ILE A 404 -17.08 10.42 -0.48
C ILE A 404 -16.60 8.95 -0.56
N TYR A 405 -15.84 8.50 0.43
CA TYR A 405 -15.26 7.15 0.45
C TYR A 405 -16.31 6.04 0.42
N MET A 406 -17.47 6.28 1.04
CA MET A 406 -18.59 5.33 1.02
C MET A 406 -19.31 5.34 -0.32
N VAL A 407 -19.46 6.52 -0.96
CA VAL A 407 -20.09 6.67 -2.28
C VAL A 407 -19.21 6.04 -3.37
N GLU A 408 -17.93 6.39 -3.44
CA GLU A 408 -16.95 5.77 -4.36
C GLU A 408 -16.94 4.25 -4.20
N SER A 409 -16.82 3.78 -2.95
CA SER A 409 -16.84 2.35 -2.63
C SER A 409 -18.06 1.68 -3.27
N VAL A 410 -19.27 2.21 -3.05
CA VAL A 410 -20.53 1.68 -3.59
C VAL A 410 -20.58 1.71 -5.11
N LEU A 411 -20.21 2.81 -5.76
CA LEU A 411 -20.23 2.95 -7.23
C LEU A 411 -19.30 1.92 -7.89
N VAL A 412 -18.11 1.73 -7.31
CA VAL A 412 -17.17 0.69 -7.74
C VAL A 412 -17.75 -0.72 -7.54
N LYS A 413 -18.51 -0.99 -6.47
CA LYS A 413 -19.22 -2.29 -6.32
C LYS A 413 -20.32 -2.46 -7.37
N MET A 414 -21.00 -1.38 -7.75
CA MET A 414 -22.11 -1.42 -8.71
C MET A 414 -21.65 -1.67 -10.15
N ALA A 415 -20.52 -1.09 -10.57
CA ALA A 415 -19.97 -1.27 -11.91
C ALA A 415 -19.60 -2.72 -12.26
N GLN A 416 -19.59 -3.62 -11.26
CA GLN A 416 -19.15 -5.01 -11.37
C GLN A 416 -20.26 -6.03 -11.10
N VAL A 417 -21.51 -5.58 -10.97
CA VAL A 417 -22.67 -6.44 -10.73
C VAL A 417 -23.56 -6.43 -11.98
N ASP A 418 -23.50 -7.51 -12.73
CA ASP A 418 -24.37 -7.74 -13.89
C ASP A 418 -25.86 -7.86 -13.48
N GLY A 419 -26.75 -7.48 -14.39
CA GLY A 419 -28.18 -7.72 -14.25
C GLY A 419 -28.89 -6.84 -13.21
N ILE A 420 -28.30 -5.71 -12.79
CA ILE A 420 -29.00 -4.68 -12.00
C ILE A 420 -30.22 -4.18 -12.80
N LYS A 421 -31.42 -4.41 -12.24
CA LYS A 421 -32.69 -3.98 -12.84
C LYS A 421 -33.08 -2.54 -12.49
N ASP A 422 -32.60 -2.04 -11.35
CA ASP A 422 -32.89 -0.72 -10.80
C ASP A 422 -31.63 -0.21 -10.09
N PHE A 423 -30.84 0.57 -10.81
CA PHE A 423 -29.56 1.10 -10.32
C PHE A 423 -29.75 1.99 -9.09
N ARG A 424 -30.81 2.80 -9.06
CA ARG A 424 -31.10 3.71 -7.95
C ARG A 424 -31.42 2.96 -6.66
N ARG A 425 -32.31 1.97 -6.69
CA ARG A 425 -32.63 1.15 -5.50
C ARG A 425 -31.42 0.33 -5.05
N TYR A 426 -30.63 -0.18 -5.99
CA TYR A 426 -29.42 -0.92 -5.68
C TYR A 426 -28.35 -0.03 -5.01
N PHE A 427 -28.15 1.20 -5.52
CA PHE A 427 -27.28 2.22 -4.93
C PHE A 427 -27.67 2.53 -3.49
N ILE A 428 -28.91 2.98 -3.26
CA ILE A 428 -29.41 3.35 -1.92
C ILE A 428 -29.29 2.18 -0.94
N SER A 429 -29.65 0.96 -1.37
CA SER A 429 -29.51 -0.20 -0.51
C SER A 429 -28.05 -0.54 -0.21
N SER A 430 -27.12 -0.31 -1.13
CA SER A 430 -25.71 -0.62 -0.93
C SER A 430 -25.03 0.43 -0.06
N LEU A 431 -25.32 1.72 -0.29
CA LEU A 431 -24.87 2.84 0.52
C LEU A 431 -25.31 2.70 1.98
N TYR A 432 -26.57 2.33 2.24
CA TYR A 432 -27.04 2.08 3.61
C TYR A 432 -26.20 1.03 4.36
N ASN A 433 -25.86 -0.08 3.69
CA ASN A 433 -25.04 -1.14 4.27
C ASN A 433 -23.57 -0.74 4.43
N GLU A 434 -23.04 0.07 3.49
CA GLU A 434 -21.70 0.63 3.59
C GLU A 434 -21.59 1.54 4.82
N VAL A 435 -22.48 2.53 4.97
CA VAL A 435 -22.53 3.42 6.14
C VAL A 435 -22.63 2.63 7.46
N LEU A 436 -23.44 1.56 7.49
CA LEU A 436 -23.61 0.75 8.70
C LEU A 436 -22.32 0.02 9.13
N THR A 437 -21.48 -0.40 8.18
CA THR A 437 -20.34 -1.27 8.44
C THR A 437 -18.98 -0.57 8.37
N TYR A 438 -18.89 0.56 7.67
CA TYR A 438 -17.65 1.28 7.38
C TYR A 438 -16.78 1.53 8.63
N HIS A 439 -17.29 2.20 9.66
CA HIS A 439 -16.50 2.50 10.86
C HIS A 439 -16.17 1.28 11.73
N PHE A 440 -17.00 0.23 11.67
CA PHE A 440 -16.67 -1.02 12.36
C PHE A 440 -15.48 -1.71 11.67
N ASN A 441 -15.51 -1.79 10.33
CA ASN A 441 -14.45 -2.38 9.53
C ASN A 441 -13.14 -1.55 9.62
N GLU A 442 -13.19 -0.25 9.37
CA GLU A 442 -12.04 0.67 9.48
C GLU A 442 -11.44 0.64 10.90
N GLY A 443 -12.29 0.57 11.93
CA GLY A 443 -11.86 0.44 13.31
C GLY A 443 -11.18 -0.91 13.63
N CYS A 444 -11.68 -2.02 13.07
CA CYS A 444 -11.08 -3.34 13.22
C CYS A 444 -9.73 -3.42 12.51
N GLU A 445 -9.65 -2.97 11.25
CA GLU A 445 -8.37 -2.85 10.52
C GLU A 445 -7.36 -1.98 11.26
N SER A 446 -7.78 -0.82 11.75
CA SER A 446 -6.88 0.11 12.46
C SER A 446 -6.33 -0.49 13.75
N ARG A 447 -7.15 -1.22 14.52
CA ARG A 447 -6.70 -1.94 15.72
C ARG A 447 -5.76 -3.10 15.37
N TRP A 448 -6.09 -3.88 14.35
CA TRP A 448 -5.22 -4.94 13.85
C TRP A 448 -3.86 -4.38 13.41
N ALA A 449 -3.86 -3.27 12.67
CA ALA A 449 -2.64 -2.63 12.18
C ALA A 449 -1.74 -2.17 13.33
N VAL A 450 -2.30 -1.55 14.37
CA VAL A 450 -1.53 -1.16 15.57
C VAL A 450 -0.93 -2.37 16.28
N GLN A 451 -1.68 -3.48 16.41
CA GLN A 451 -1.18 -4.72 17.02
C GLN A 451 -0.09 -5.40 16.17
N ALA A 452 -0.26 -5.45 14.85
CA ALA A 452 0.74 -5.97 13.92
C ALA A 452 2.02 -5.13 13.97
N VAL A 453 1.90 -3.80 14.01
CA VAL A 453 3.03 -2.88 14.16
C VAL A 453 3.78 -3.20 15.45
N ALA A 454 3.08 -3.31 16.58
CA ALA A 454 3.74 -3.63 17.85
C ALA A 454 4.43 -5.01 17.81
N ARG A 455 3.77 -6.05 17.27
CA ARG A 455 4.32 -7.40 17.14
C ARG A 455 5.59 -7.44 16.28
N ASP A 456 5.52 -6.95 15.04
CA ASP A 456 6.57 -7.18 14.04
C ASP A 456 7.72 -6.18 14.14
N PHE A 457 7.49 -5.04 14.80
CA PHE A 457 8.51 -4.03 15.07
C PHE A 457 9.08 -4.15 16.50
N GLY A 458 8.50 -5.02 17.35
CA GLY A 458 8.99 -5.33 18.70
C GLY A 458 8.64 -4.26 19.75
N TYR A 459 7.54 -3.53 19.58
CA TYR A 459 7.13 -2.48 20.51
C TYR A 459 6.44 -3.04 21.75
N ALA A 460 6.60 -2.36 22.88
CA ALA A 460 5.68 -2.53 24.00
C ALA A 460 4.27 -2.03 23.59
N VAL A 461 3.26 -2.84 23.91
CA VAL A 461 1.83 -2.54 23.72
C VAL A 461 1.30 -1.71 24.88
#